data_AF-U9W5B5-F1
#
_entry.id   AF-U9W5B5-F1
#
_cell.length_a   1.000
_cell.length_b   1.000
_cell.length_c   1.000
_cell.angle_alpha   90.00
_cell.angle_beta   90.00
_cell.angle_gamma   90.00
#
_symmetry.space_group_name_H-M   'P 1'
#
loop_
_entity.id
_entity.type
_entity.pdbx_description
1 polymer ?
#
loop_
_entity_poly.entity_id
_entity_poly.type
_entity_poly.pdbx_seq_one_letter_code
_entity_poly.pdbx_strand_id
1 'polypeptide(L)'
;MSLIRHFQQVRDYRTKPVYPLWIILVLVVMGTMSGCYGYRPLATFVQRHQAELLRVMELPHERLPSLSTLRRIMVRLNFTELAEAFNAWAIDSLG
;
A
#
# COMPACT_ATOMS: atom_id res chain seq x y z
N MET A 1 5.97 -5.43 -16.34
CA MET A 1 4.97 -6.11 -15.48
C MET A 1 4.28 -5.08 -14.56
N SER A 2 3.12 -5.30 -13.92
CA SER A 2 2.48 -4.27 -13.08
C SER A 2 3.03 -4.22 -11.64
N LEU A 3 3.12 -3.03 -11.03
CA LEU A 3 3.60 -2.83 -9.65
C LEU A 3 2.82 -3.69 -8.64
N ILE A 4 1.50 -3.78 -8.82
CA ILE A 4 0.61 -4.58 -7.97
C ILE A 4 1.06 -6.04 -7.93
N ARG A 5 1.47 -6.62 -9.07
CA ARG A 5 1.90 -8.01 -9.15
C ARG A 5 3.16 -8.28 -8.32
N HIS A 6 4.11 -7.35 -8.31
CA HIS A 6 5.30 -7.47 -7.45
C HIS A 6 4.92 -7.30 -5.97
N PHE A 7 4.02 -6.37 -5.64
CA PHE A 7 3.56 -6.18 -4.27
C PHE A 7 2.75 -7.37 -3.73
N GLN A 8 2.09 -8.14 -4.59
CA GLN A 8 1.42 -9.39 -4.20
C GLN A 8 2.39 -10.50 -3.77
N GLN A 9 3.68 -10.39 -4.11
CA GLN A 9 4.71 -11.36 -3.70
C GLN A 9 5.31 -11.06 -2.32
N VAL A 10 5.10 -9.84 -1.79
CA VAL A 10 5.55 -9.46 -0.46
C VAL A 10 4.79 -10.27 0.59
N ARG A 11 5.50 -10.91 1.51
CA ARG A 11 4.88 -11.81 2.48
C ARG A 11 3.95 -11.06 3.43
N ASP A 12 2.70 -11.50 3.50
CA ASP A 12 1.76 -11.02 4.51
C ASP A 12 1.97 -11.74 5.85
N TYR A 13 2.50 -11.03 6.84
CA TYR A 13 2.73 -11.57 8.19
C TYR A 13 1.48 -11.54 9.09
N ARG A 14 0.35 -11.00 8.59
CA ARG A 14 -0.89 -10.82 9.37
C ARG A 14 -1.72 -12.10 9.32
N THR A 15 -2.29 -12.51 10.46
CA THR A 15 -3.04 -13.77 10.57
C THR A 15 -4.43 -13.74 9.92
N LYS A 16 -5.14 -12.61 10.04
CA LYS A 16 -6.49 -12.40 9.48
C LYS A 16 -6.63 -10.97 8.95
N PRO A 17 -6.00 -10.65 7.82
CA PRO A 17 -6.05 -9.30 7.28
C PRO A 17 -7.44 -8.97 6.71
N VAL A 18 -7.95 -7.77 7.01
CA VAL A 18 -9.18 -7.23 6.39
C VAL A 18 -8.94 -6.86 4.93
N TYR A 19 -7.75 -6.33 4.64
CA TYR A 19 -7.31 -5.90 3.31
C TYR A 19 -6.03 -6.66 2.95
N PRO A 20 -5.89 -7.17 1.71
CA PRO A 20 -4.62 -7.65 1.19
C PRO A 20 -3.47 -6.67 1.44
N LEU A 21 -2.26 -7.19 1.73
CA LEU A 21 -1.12 -6.34 2.09
C LEU A 21 -0.76 -5.38 0.96
N TRP A 22 -0.79 -5.86 -0.28
CA TRP A 22 -0.45 -5.06 -1.47
C TRP A 22 -1.26 -3.76 -1.57
N ILE A 23 -2.52 -3.73 -1.09
CA ILE A 23 -3.33 -2.49 -1.08
C ILE A 23 -2.65 -1.44 -0.21
N ILE A 24 -2.19 -1.84 0.98
CA ILE A 24 -1.51 -0.94 1.92
C ILE A 24 -0.22 -0.40 1.29
N LEU A 25 0.53 -1.26 0.61
CA LEU A 25 1.77 -0.89 -0.07
C LEU A 25 1.51 0.13 -1.19
N VAL A 26 0.48 -0.09 -2.01
CA VAL A 26 0.07 0.85 -3.06
C VAL A 26 -0.36 2.20 -2.46
N LEU A 27 -1.15 2.20 -1.38
CA LEU A 27 -1.55 3.43 -0.68
C LEU A 27 -0.34 4.21 -0.16
N VAL A 28 0.67 3.52 0.39
CA VAL A 28 1.91 4.13 0.87
C VAL A 28 2.68 4.76 -0.28
N VAL A 29 2.82 4.06 -1.41
CA VAL A 29 3.51 4.60 -2.60
C VAL A 29 2.78 5.83 -3.12
N MET A 30 1.47 5.76 -3.34
CA MET A 30 0.68 6.90 -3.83
C MET A 30 0.74 8.09 -2.88
N GLY A 31 0.61 7.85 -1.57
CA GLY A 31 0.76 8.90 -0.56
C GLY A 31 2.15 9.53 -0.60
N THR A 32 3.19 8.71 -0.71
CA THR A 32 4.59 9.19 -0.77
C THR A 32 4.84 10.01 -2.04
N MET A 33 4.36 9.56 -3.19
CA MET A 33 4.44 10.30 -4.46
C MET A 33 3.65 11.61 -4.42
N SER A 34 2.60 11.67 -3.60
CA SER A 34 1.78 12.87 -3.37
C SER A 34 2.36 13.78 -2.27
N GLY A 35 3.59 13.54 -1.81
CA GLY A 35 4.25 14.34 -0.77
C GLY A 35 3.72 14.12 0.65
N CYS A 36 2.92 13.07 0.88
CA CYS A 36 2.32 12.77 2.18
C CYS A 36 3.28 11.96 3.06
N TYR A 37 4.34 12.62 3.56
CA TYR A 37 5.36 11.98 4.37
C TYR A 37 4.90 11.73 5.82
N GLY A 38 5.05 10.48 6.27
CA GLY A 38 4.67 10.05 7.62
C GLY A 38 3.21 9.62 7.74
N TYR A 39 2.85 9.08 8.91
CA TYR A 39 1.57 8.38 9.08
C TYR A 39 0.35 9.30 9.01
N ARG A 40 0.42 10.50 9.60
CA ARG A 40 -0.73 11.42 9.64
C ARG A 40 -1.08 11.93 8.24
N PRO A 41 -0.15 12.49 7.46
CA PRO A 41 -0.46 12.92 6.09
C PRO A 41 -0.93 11.77 5.21
N LEU A 42 -0.33 10.58 5.33
CA LEU A 42 -0.77 9.39 4.61
C LEU A 42 -2.22 9.02 4.95
N ALA A 43 -2.59 8.98 6.23
CA ALA A 43 -3.95 8.67 6.63
C ALA A 43 -4.95 9.73 6.15
N THR A 44 -4.58 11.01 6.19
CA THR A 44 -5.39 12.10 5.63
C THR A 44 -5.57 11.95 4.12
N PHE A 45 -4.52 11.57 3.37
CA PHE A 45 -4.60 11.28 1.94
C PHE A 45 -5.58 10.14 1.67
N VAL A 46 -5.42 9.00 2.36
CA VAL A 46 -6.28 7.82 2.22
C VAL A 46 -7.75 8.16 2.51
N GLN A 47 -8.01 8.93 3.57
CA GLN A 47 -9.36 9.35 3.93
C GLN A 47 -9.96 10.32 2.91
N ARG A 48 -9.19 11.33 2.48
CA ARG A 48 -9.63 12.35 1.51
C ARG A 48 -10.01 11.74 0.18
N HIS A 49 -9.27 10.73 -0.28
CA HIS A 49 -9.46 10.09 -1.57
C HIS A 49 -10.17 8.74 -1.49
N GLN A 50 -10.80 8.40 -0.35
CA GLN A 50 -11.31 7.05 -0.10
C GLN A 50 -12.26 6.55 -1.20
N ALA A 51 -13.27 7.34 -1.56
CA ALA A 51 -14.25 6.93 -2.56
C ALA A 51 -13.60 6.66 -3.92
N GLU A 52 -12.66 7.52 -4.32
CA GLU A 52 -11.96 7.40 -5.60
C GLU A 52 -11.00 6.21 -5.60
N LEU A 53 -10.25 6.01 -4.52
CA LEU A 53 -9.32 4.89 -4.36
C LEU A 53 -10.06 3.55 -4.37
N LEU A 54 -11.21 3.44 -3.68
CA LEU A 54 -12.04 2.24 -3.72
C LEU A 54 -12.56 1.95 -5.12
N ARG A 55 -12.98 2.99 -5.85
CA ARG A 55 -13.48 2.89 -7.23
C ARG A 55 -12.39 2.45 -8.21
N VAL A 56 -11.26 3.15 -8.21
CA VAL A 56 -10.14 2.91 -9.16
C VAL A 56 -9.48 1.56 -8.92
N MET A 57 -9.40 1.11 -7.67
CA MET A 57 -8.80 -0.17 -7.32
C MET A 57 -9.82 -1.33 -7.30
N GLU A 58 -11.09 -1.07 -7.60
CA GLU A 58 -12.20 -2.04 -7.61
C GLU A 58 -12.26 -2.89 -6.33
N LEU A 59 -12.06 -2.25 -5.17
CA LEU A 59 -11.97 -2.95 -3.89
C LEU A 59 -13.37 -3.28 -3.36
N PRO A 60 -13.64 -4.54 -2.94
CA PRO A 60 -14.92 -4.94 -2.36
C PRO A 60 -15.03 -4.52 -0.88
N HIS A 61 -14.61 -3.30 -0.55
CA HIS A 61 -14.54 -2.78 0.82
C HIS A 61 -15.25 -1.42 0.91
N GLU A 62 -15.96 -1.18 2.01
CA GLU A 62 -16.66 0.10 2.21
C GLU A 62 -15.72 1.23 2.67
N ARG A 63 -14.58 0.87 3.28
CA ARG A 63 -13.66 1.82 3.90
C ARG A 63 -12.23 1.42 3.64
N LEU A 64 -11.34 2.42 3.67
CA LEU A 64 -9.91 2.19 3.64
C LEU A 64 -9.31 2.14 5.05
N PRO A 65 -8.08 1.64 5.21
CA PRO A 65 -7.39 1.55 6.49
C PRO A 65 -7.30 2.90 7.22
N SER A 66 -7.63 2.89 8.51
CA SER A 66 -7.40 4.03 9.40
C SER A 66 -5.91 4.26 9.70
N LEU A 67 -5.57 5.43 10.23
CA LEU A 67 -4.21 5.76 10.71
C LEU A 67 -3.61 4.66 11.59
N SER A 68 -4.36 4.17 12.58
CA SER A 68 -3.90 3.12 13.49
C SER A 68 -3.64 1.81 12.76
N THR A 69 -4.45 1.49 11.76
CA THR A 69 -4.26 0.29 10.91
C THR A 69 -3.00 0.44 10.05
N LEU A 70 -2.85 1.58 9.36
CA LEU A 70 -1.66 1.88 8.55
C LEU A 70 -0.39 1.81 9.40
N ARG A 71 -0.36 2.50 10.55
CA ARG A 71 0.80 2.50 11.45
C ARG A 71 1.15 1.08 11.93
N ARG A 72 0.17 0.33 12.42
CA ARG A 72 0.39 -1.04 12.91
C ARG A 72 0.96 -1.96 11.83
N ILE A 73 0.55 -1.74 10.58
CA ILE A 73 1.07 -2.52 9.45
C ILE A 73 2.51 -2.10 9.14
N MET A 74 2.72 -0.80 8.94
CA MET A 74 4.03 -0.27 8.57
C MET A 74 5.13 -0.56 9.59
N VAL A 75 4.82 -0.54 10.90
CA VAL A 75 5.82 -0.82 11.95
C VAL A 75 6.36 -2.26 11.91
N ARG A 76 5.58 -3.21 11.40
CA ARG A 76 5.96 -4.63 11.35
C ARG A 76 6.30 -5.11 9.95
N LEU A 77 6.20 -4.23 8.95
CA LEU A 77 6.47 -4.56 7.56
C LEU A 77 7.96 -4.85 7.38
N ASN A 78 8.26 -5.90 6.62
CA ASN A 78 9.62 -6.13 6.14
C ASN A 78 9.92 -5.14 5.00
N PHE A 79 10.60 -4.04 5.32
CA PHE A 79 10.95 -3.02 4.33
C PHE A 79 11.98 -3.51 3.30
N THR A 80 12.79 -4.52 3.64
CA THR A 80 13.73 -5.13 2.69
C THR A 80 12.95 -5.84 1.58
N GLU A 81 11.99 -6.70 1.94
CA GLU A 81 11.12 -7.37 0.94
C GLU A 81 10.32 -6.37 0.11
N LEU A 82 9.81 -5.29 0.72
CA LEU A 82 9.13 -4.23 -0.02
C LEU A 82 10.07 -3.56 -1.03
N ALA A 83 11.28 -3.19 -0.61
CA ALA A 83 12.25 -2.52 -1.47
C ALA A 83 12.69 -3.42 -2.63
N GLU A 84 12.92 -4.70 -2.36
CA GLU A 84 13.22 -5.71 -3.39
C GLU A 84 12.08 -5.85 -4.39
N ALA A 85 10.83 -5.97 -3.93
CA ALA A 85 9.67 -6.05 -4.81
C ALA A 85 9.49 -4.78 -5.66
N PHE A 86 9.69 -3.60 -5.07
CA PHE A 86 9.62 -2.32 -5.79
C PHE A 86 10.72 -2.19 -6.83
N ASN A 87 11.96 -2.55 -6.49
CA ASN A 87 13.09 -2.47 -7.41
C ASN A 87 12.97 -3.49 -8.55
N ALA A 88 12.49 -4.70 -8.27
CA ALA A 88 12.19 -5.70 -9.30
C ALA A 88 11.15 -5.17 -10.29
N TRP A 89 10.07 -4.54 -9.79
CA TRP A 89 9.10 -3.89 -10.66
C TRP A 89 9.73 -2.77 -11.51
N ALA A 90 10.57 -1.93 -10.92
CA ALA A 90 11.20 -0.83 -11.63
C ALA A 90 12.10 -1.33 -12.77
N ILE A 91 12.89 -2.39 -12.53
CA ILE A 91 13.71 -3.05 -13.56
C ILE A 91 12.82 -3.62 -14.67
N ASP A 92 11.77 -4.38 -14.31
CA ASP A 92 10.81 -4.98 -15.25
C ASP A 92 9.94 -3.97 -16.03
N SER A 93 9.96 -2.70 -15.63
CA SER A 93 9.20 -1.61 -16.29
C SER A 93 10.08 -0.70 -17.14
N LEU A 94 11.40 -0.75 -16.94
CA LEU A 94 12.38 0.03 -17.68
C LEU A 94 13.09 -0.78 -18.78
N GLY A 95 13.07 -2.12 -18.70
CA GLY A 95 13.51 -3.04 -19.75
C GLY A 95 12.38 -3.40 -20.71
#